data_AF-A0A5J4Q133-F1
#
_entry.id   AF-A0A5J4Q133-F1
#
_cell.length_a   1.000
_cell.length_b   1.000
_cell.length_c   1.000
_cell.angle_alpha   90.00
_cell.angle_beta   90.00
_cell.angle_gamma   90.00
#
_symmetry.space_group_name_H-M   'P 1'
#
loop_
_entity.id
_entity.type
_entity.pdbx_description
1 polymer ?
#
loop_
_entity_poly.entity_id
_entity_poly.type
_entity_poly.pdbx_seq_one_letter_code
_entity_poly.pdbx_strand_id
1 'polypeptide(L)'
;MNILNNIKEQRKEEIIEAAEIQIKYQGYINREKIIADKLTRLENIKIKNKLDYNNIQSLSTEARQKLIQINPETIAQASRIPGISPNDVNVLLVLSGR
;
A
#
# COMPACT_ATOMS: atom_id res chain seq x y z
N MET A 1 2.95 25.78 29.79
CA MET A 1 2.08 24.81 30.50
C MET A 1 2.82 23.47 30.52
N ASN A 2 3.27 23.01 31.69
CA ASN A 2 4.13 21.83 31.80
C ASN A 2 3.25 20.57 31.89
N ILE A 3 2.84 20.05 30.73
CA ILE A 3 1.84 18.96 30.59
C ILE A 3 2.28 17.71 31.38
N LEU A 4 3.59 17.51 31.53
CA LEU A 4 4.19 16.40 32.29
C LEU A 4 3.85 16.42 33.78
N ASN A 5 3.50 17.57 34.36
CA ASN A 5 3.23 17.71 35.80
C ASN A 5 1.86 17.14 36.23
N ASN A 6 0.95 16.87 35.27
CA ASN A 6 -0.38 16.31 35.52
C ASN A 6 -0.49 14.80 35.18
N ILE A 7 0.63 14.16 34.86
CA ILE A 7 0.68 12.76 34.45
C ILE A 7 1.13 11.94 35.66
N LYS A 8 0.44 10.84 35.95
CA LYS A 8 0.88 9.88 36.98
C LYS A 8 2.32 9.46 36.71
N GLU A 9 3.21 9.53 37.70
CA GLU A 9 4.65 9.33 37.54
C GLU A 9 5.00 8.04 36.78
N GLN A 10 4.23 6.98 36.99
CA GLN A 10 4.34 5.68 36.30
C GLN A 10 4.24 5.74 34.76
N ARG A 11 3.58 6.75 34.18
CA ARG A 11 3.39 6.87 32.72
C ARG A 11 4.33 7.87 32.06
N LYS A 12 5.13 8.58 32.85
CA LYS A 12 5.99 9.66 32.35
C LYS A 12 7.10 9.12 31.46
N GLU A 13 7.72 8.02 31.87
CA GLU A 13 8.76 7.34 31.09
C GLU A 13 8.22 6.81 29.76
N GLU A 14 7.08 6.10 29.78
CA GLU A 14 6.41 5.60 28.56
C GLU A 14 6.09 6.72 27.56
N ILE A 15 5.64 7.88 28.05
CA ILE A 15 5.29 9.02 27.19
C ILE A 15 6.53 9.69 26.60
N ILE A 16 7.61 9.81 27.39
CA ILE A 16 8.89 10.34 26.91
C ILE A 16 9.46 9.41 25.84
N GLU A 17 9.46 8.11 26.08
CA GLU A 17 9.91 7.10 25.11
C GLU A 17 9.07 7.15 23.83
N ALA A 18 7.74 7.17 23.94
CA ALA A 18 6.85 7.24 22.78
C ALA A 18 7.06 8.53 21.98
N ALA A 19 7.27 9.67 22.65
CA ALA A 19 7.58 10.93 21.99
C ALA A 19 8.93 10.87 21.27
N GLU A 20 9.96 10.29 21.92
CA GLU A 20 11.28 10.10 21.33
C GLU A 20 11.22 9.21 20.08
N ILE A 21 10.50 8.09 20.13
CA ILE A 21 10.27 7.20 18.99
C ILE A 21 9.55 7.98 17.87
N GLN A 22 8.47 8.68 18.18
CA GLN A 22 7.73 9.43 17.16
C GLN A 22 8.61 10.48 16.47
N ILE A 23 9.42 11.22 17.24
CA ILE A 23 10.30 12.25 16.68
C ILE A 23 11.42 11.61 15.83
N LYS A 24 12.13 10.61 16.37
CA LYS A 24 13.24 9.95 15.67
C LYS A 24 12.80 9.27 14.38
N TYR A 25 11.62 8.66 14.39
CA TYR A 25 11.14 7.86 13.27
C TYR A 25 10.07 8.55 12.42
N GLN A 26 9.77 9.83 12.67
CA GLN A 26 8.68 10.57 12.01
C GLN A 26 8.72 10.43 10.48
N GLY A 27 9.90 10.56 9.87
CA GLY A 27 10.07 10.44 8.42
C GLY A 27 9.75 9.05 7.88
N TYR A 28 10.20 8.00 8.58
CA TYR A 28 9.93 6.61 8.21
C TYR A 28 8.45 6.27 8.39
N ILE A 29 7.87 6.65 9.54
CA ILE A 29 6.44 6.44 9.81
C ILE A 29 5.59 7.13 8.74
N ASN A 30 5.94 8.35 8.33
CA ASN A 30 5.22 9.06 7.29
C ASN A 30 5.34 8.35 5.93
N ARG A 31 6.54 7.87 5.56
CA ARG A 31 6.73 7.10 4.33
C ARG A 31 5.90 5.81 4.34
N GLU A 32 5.93 5.05 5.42
CA GLU A 32 5.16 3.81 5.55
C GLU A 32 3.65 4.08 5.52
N LYS A 33 3.17 5.16 6.15
CA LYS A 33 1.77 5.59 6.04
C LYS A 33 1.36 5.87 4.61
N ILE A 34 2.18 6.60 3.84
CA ILE A 34 1.89 6.88 2.42
C ILE A 34 1.80 5.58 1.61
N ILE A 35 2.67 4.61 1.87
CA ILE A 35 2.65 3.29 1.21
C ILE A 35 1.39 2.52 1.60
N ALA A 36 1.06 2.48 2.89
CA ALA A 36 -0.14 1.83 3.40
C ALA A 36 -1.41 2.44 2.79
N ASP A 37 -1.52 3.77 2.77
CA ASP A 37 -2.66 4.47 2.18
C ASP A 37 -2.80 4.16 0.69
N LYS A 38 -1.68 4.09 -0.04
CA LYS A 38 -1.67 3.66 -1.45
C LYS A 38 -2.22 2.24 -1.57
N LEU A 39 -1.74 1.29 -0.78
CA LEU A 39 -2.21 -0.10 -0.80
C LEU A 39 -3.71 -0.21 -0.45
N THR A 40 -4.17 0.51 0.56
CA THR A 40 -5.59 0.55 0.95
C THR A 40 -6.47 1.06 -0.19
N ARG A 41 -6.02 2.08 -0.94
CA ARG A 41 -6.73 2.55 -2.13
C ARG A 41 -6.82 1.48 -3.23
N LEU A 42 -5.75 0.71 -3.43
CA LEU A 42 -5.71 -0.37 -4.42
C LEU A 42 -6.60 -1.57 -4.04
N GLU A 43 -6.76 -1.84 -2.74
CA GLU A 43 -7.55 -2.98 -2.23
C GLU A 43 -9.04 -2.82 -2.55
N ASN A 44 -9.51 -1.56 -2.68
CA ASN A 44 -10.89 -1.27 -3.06
C ASN A 44 -11.17 -1.37 -4.57
N ILE A 45 -10.15 -1.58 -5.41
CA ILE A 45 -10.30 -1.65 -6.86
C ILE A 45 -10.37 -3.11 -7.29
N LYS A 46 -11.59 -3.62 -7.46
CA LYS A 46 -11.85 -5.00 -7.87
C LYS A 46 -11.69 -5.18 -9.39
N ILE A 47 -10.89 -6.16 -9.81
CA ILE A 47 -10.54 -6.41 -11.23
C ILE A 47 -10.83 -7.84 -11.71
N LYS A 48 -11.13 -8.77 -10.81
CA LYS A 48 -11.43 -10.16 -11.18
C LYS A 48 -12.54 -10.26 -12.20
N ASN A 49 -12.28 -11.01 -13.27
CA ASN A 49 -13.20 -11.20 -14.40
C ASN A 49 -13.66 -9.91 -15.10
N LYS A 50 -13.02 -8.76 -14.85
CA LYS A 50 -13.38 -7.48 -15.49
C LYS A 50 -12.47 -7.10 -16.64
N LEU A 51 -11.26 -7.67 -16.68
CA LEU A 51 -10.23 -7.33 -17.64
C LEU A 51 -9.86 -8.58 -18.43
N ASP A 52 -9.84 -8.46 -19.75
CA ASP A 52 -9.24 -9.48 -20.61
C ASP A 52 -7.75 -9.18 -20.78
N TYR A 53 -6.93 -9.76 -19.91
CA TYR A 53 -5.49 -9.50 -19.88
C TYR A 53 -4.77 -9.88 -21.17
N ASN A 54 -5.29 -10.83 -21.96
CA ASN A 54 -4.65 -11.23 -23.22
C ASN A 54 -4.59 -10.09 -24.24
N ASN A 55 -5.59 -9.22 -24.21
CA ASN A 55 -5.74 -8.12 -25.16
C ASN A 55 -5.06 -6.81 -24.71
N ILE A 56 -4.45 -6.79 -23.52
CA ILE A 56 -3.77 -5.61 -23.00
C ILE A 56 -2.29 -5.64 -23.41
N GLN A 57 -1.96 -4.98 -24.51
CA GLN A 57 -0.60 -4.94 -25.08
C GLN A 57 0.41 -4.21 -24.19
N SER A 58 -0.05 -3.24 -23.41
CA SER A 58 0.79 -2.42 -22.51
C SER A 58 1.28 -3.16 -21.26
N LEU A 59 0.72 -4.33 -20.95
CA LEU A 59 1.26 -5.20 -19.91
C LEU A 59 2.53 -5.92 -20.42
N SER A 60 3.44 -6.24 -19.51
CA SER A 60 4.51 -7.19 -19.83
C SER A 60 3.94 -8.58 -20.12
N THR A 61 4.67 -9.39 -20.88
CA THR A 61 4.28 -10.78 -21.14
C THR A 61 4.19 -11.60 -19.86
N GLU A 62 5.13 -11.39 -18.93
CA GLU A 62 5.12 -12.03 -17.61
C GLU A 62 3.89 -11.63 -16.79
N ALA A 63 3.56 -10.32 -16.74
CA ALA A 63 2.37 -9.85 -16.03
C ALA A 63 1.09 -10.43 -16.62
N ARG A 64 0.93 -10.45 -17.95
CA ARG A 64 -0.24 -11.07 -18.61
C ARG A 64 -0.41 -12.53 -18.19
N GLN A 65 0.64 -13.33 -18.30
CA GLN A 65 0.60 -14.76 -17.95
C GLN A 65 0.18 -14.95 -16.49
N LYS A 66 0.78 -14.19 -15.57
CA LYS A 66 0.49 -14.30 -14.14
C LYS A 66 -0.91 -13.80 -13.77
N LEU A 67 -1.36 -12.69 -14.37
CA LEU A 67 -2.70 -12.13 -14.13
C LEU A 67 -3.81 -13.06 -14.63
N ILE A 68 -3.60 -13.74 -15.77
CA ILE A 68 -4.53 -14.75 -16.29
C ILE A 68 -4.58 -15.95 -15.35
N GLN A 69 -3.41 -16.46 -14.94
CA GLN A 69 -3.33 -17.64 -14.08
C GLN A 69 -3.91 -17.40 -12.69
N ILE A 70 -3.61 -16.26 -12.08
CA ILE A 70 -3.99 -15.94 -10.69
C ILE A 70 -5.37 -15.30 -10.63
N ASN A 71 -5.76 -14.54 -11.66
CA ASN A 71 -7.02 -13.79 -11.77
C ASN A 71 -7.38 -13.04 -10.46
N PRO A 72 -6.53 -12.06 -10.06
CA PRO A 72 -6.62 -11.43 -8.75
C PRO A 72 -7.95 -10.70 -8.53
N GLU A 73 -8.44 -10.74 -7.30
CA GLU A 73 -9.65 -10.05 -6.84
C GLU A 73 -9.50 -8.52 -6.96
N THR A 74 -8.33 -7.99 -6.59
CA THR A 74 -8.05 -6.55 -6.48
C THR A 74 -6.74 -6.14 -7.14
N ILE A 75 -6.58 -4.86 -7.48
CA ILE A 75 -5.28 -4.33 -7.95
C ILE A 75 -4.21 -4.47 -6.86
N ALA A 76 -4.57 -4.32 -5.58
CA ALA A 76 -3.62 -4.54 -4.50
C ALA A 76 -3.09 -5.97 -4.49
N GLN A 77 -3.96 -6.98 -4.68
CA GLN A 77 -3.52 -8.37 -4.82
C GLN A 77 -2.62 -8.53 -6.03
N ALA A 78 -2.98 -7.97 -7.19
CA ALA A 78 -2.13 -7.99 -8.38
C ALA A 78 -0.73 -7.43 -8.10
N SER A 79 -0.63 -6.28 -7.42
CA SER A 79 0.64 -5.63 -7.12
C SER A 79 1.59 -6.45 -6.22
N ARG A 80 1.07 -7.43 -5.48
CA ARG A 80 1.85 -8.34 -4.62
C ARG A 80 2.34 -9.59 -5.35
N ILE A 81 1.89 -9.82 -6.59
CA ILE A 81 2.32 -10.98 -7.38
C ILE A 81 3.75 -10.73 -7.87
N PRO A 82 4.72 -11.62 -7.55
CA PRO A 82 6.08 -11.47 -8.05
C PRO A 82 6.11 -11.40 -9.56
N GLY A 83 6.92 -10.50 -10.14
CA GLY A 83 7.01 -10.31 -11.60
C GLY A 83 5.94 -9.39 -12.20
N ILE A 84 5.00 -8.87 -11.39
CA ILE A 84 4.17 -7.74 -11.79
C ILE A 84 4.88 -6.45 -11.39
N SER A 85 5.21 -5.62 -12.38
CA SER A 85 5.97 -4.38 -12.16
C SER A 85 5.05 -3.23 -11.75
N PRO A 86 5.60 -2.13 -11.17
CA PRO A 86 4.84 -0.91 -10.94
C PRO A 86 4.18 -0.33 -12.21
N ASN A 87 4.79 -0.53 -13.38
CA ASN A 87 4.21 -0.10 -14.65
C ASN A 87 2.97 -0.91 -15.01
N ASP A 88 3.00 -2.23 -14.81
CA ASP A 88 1.84 -3.10 -15.04
C ASP A 88 0.67 -2.70 -14.11
N VAL A 89 0.95 -2.38 -12.84
CA VAL A 89 -0.06 -1.89 -11.90
C VAL A 89 -0.68 -0.57 -12.38
N ASN A 90 0.12 0.36 -12.92
CA ASN A 90 -0.39 1.61 -13.49
C ASN A 90 -1.30 1.37 -14.70
N VAL A 91 -0.94 0.42 -15.59
CA VAL A 91 -1.80 0.03 -16.71
C VAL A 91 -3.17 -0.46 -16.20
N LEU A 92 -3.17 -1.33 -15.19
CA LEU A 92 -4.42 -1.82 -14.59
C LEU A 92 -5.25 -0.70 -13.96
N LEU A 93 -4.62 0.31 -13.36
CA LEU A 93 -5.31 1.47 -12.78
C LEU A 93 -6.04 2.27 -13.85
N VAL A 94 -5.33 2.65 -14.93
CA VAL A 94 -5.91 3.41 -16.04
C VAL A 94 -7.11 2.68 -16.65
N LEU A 95 -6.98 1.38 -16.90
CA LEU A 95 -8.05 0.55 -17.46
C LEU A 95 -9.22 0.35 -16.48
N SER A 96 -8.99 0.46 -15.18
CA SER A 96 -10.03 0.41 -14.15
C SER A 96 -10.70 1.76 -13.90
N GLY A 97 -10.40 2.79 -14.72
CA GLY A 97 -10.99 4.13 -14.62
C GLY A 97 -10.39 4.99 -13.52
N ARG A 98 -9.09 4.86 -13.24
CA ARG A 98 -8.37 5.57 -12.18
C ARG A 98 -7.16 6.32 -12.71
#